data_AF-A0A2V8D9W6-F1
#
_entry.id   AF-A0A2V8D9W6-F1
#
_cell.length_a   1.000
_cell.length_b   1.000
_cell.length_c   1.000
_cell.angle_alpha   90.00
_cell.angle_beta   90.00
_cell.angle_gamma   90.00
#
_symmetry.space_group_name_H-M   'P 1'
#
loop_
_entity.id
_entity.type
_entity.pdbx_description
1 polymer ?
#
loop_
_entity_poly.entity_id
_entity_poly.type
_entity_poly.pdbx_seq_one_letter_code
_entity_poly.pdbx_strand_id
1 'polypeptide(L)'
;MTIAQTNELAPRKPLRLWPGVVAVGLQWLPLLILPIFAPDLAMFGLLGGAAGGLVVIVWWLFFSRAPWSERVGALVLMPVAVIATKRIVHASIENAGMGKMIFIFAIPVLSLALVAWAAASRRLSSGPRRVSMVATILLACGVFTLVRTGGITGNGVSDLHWRWTPTPEQRLLAQAGDEPLASARSAPAAPKPAPAAEMPDKRTAGQASDAPVPPAPAPAAAETPEKRVPAPAGNDPAARSTDLADVKVKTNAEWPGFRGPNRD
;
A
#
# COMPACT_ATOMS: atom_id res chain seq x y z
N MET A 1 -15.29 -23.97 61.25
CA MET A 1 -15.78 -22.84 60.42
C MET A 1 -15.51 -23.18 58.96
N THR A 2 -16.55 -23.59 58.25
CA THR A 2 -16.48 -24.09 56.88
C THR A 2 -16.81 -22.94 55.93
N ILE A 3 -15.82 -22.43 55.19
CA ILE A 3 -16.08 -21.45 54.13
C ILE A 3 -16.70 -22.21 52.98
N ALA A 4 -18.02 -22.15 52.88
CA ALA A 4 -18.76 -22.61 51.71
C ALA A 4 -18.26 -21.82 50.50
N GLN A 5 -17.50 -22.48 49.62
CA GLN A 5 -17.20 -21.94 48.30
C GLN A 5 -18.49 -21.94 47.48
N THR A 6 -19.22 -20.84 47.56
CA THR A 6 -20.23 -20.43 46.56
C THR A 6 -19.52 -20.00 45.28
N ASN A 7 -18.76 -20.91 44.67
CA ASN A 7 -18.37 -20.79 43.27
C ASN A 7 -19.54 -21.29 42.41
N GLU A 8 -20.68 -20.59 42.54
CA GLU A 8 -21.77 -20.63 41.59
C GLU A 8 -21.16 -20.33 40.21
N LEU A 9 -21.03 -21.36 39.39
CA LEU A 9 -20.68 -21.26 37.97
C LEU A 9 -21.81 -20.49 37.28
N ALA A 10 -21.75 -19.16 37.37
CA ALA A 10 -22.73 -18.27 36.76
C ALA A 10 -23.03 -18.74 35.32
N PRO A 11 -24.31 -19.01 34.97
CA PRO A 11 -24.69 -19.55 33.69
C PRO A 11 -24.16 -18.68 32.55
N ARG A 12 -23.17 -19.18 31.81
CA ARG A 12 -22.48 -18.38 30.78
C ARG A 12 -23.37 -18.19 29.58
N LYS A 13 -23.58 -16.94 29.18
CA LYS A 13 -24.33 -16.60 27.96
C LYS A 13 -23.49 -16.97 26.73
N PRO A 14 -23.98 -17.84 25.83
CA PRO A 14 -23.22 -18.27 24.66
C PRO A 14 -22.97 -17.09 23.71
N LEU A 15 -21.73 -16.98 23.20
CA LEU A 15 -21.36 -15.97 22.22
C LEU A 15 -22.12 -16.17 20.90
N ARG A 16 -22.58 -15.08 20.28
CA ARG A 16 -23.20 -15.12 18.95
C ARG A 16 -22.11 -15.01 17.89
N LEU A 17 -21.56 -16.15 17.46
CA LEU A 17 -20.41 -16.20 16.54
C LEU A 17 -20.79 -15.94 15.07
N TRP A 18 -21.98 -16.36 14.63
CA TRP A 18 -22.37 -16.28 13.21
C TRP A 18 -22.27 -14.87 12.60
N PRO A 19 -22.75 -13.78 13.24
CA PRO A 19 -22.62 -12.45 12.64
C PRO A 19 -21.16 -11.99 12.53
N GLY A 20 -20.28 -12.42 13.44
CA GLY A 20 -18.85 -12.14 13.35
C GLY A 20 -18.19 -12.88 12.20
N VAL A 21 -18.56 -14.14 11.98
CA VAL A 21 -18.08 -14.93 10.83
C VAL A 21 -18.54 -14.30 9.51
N VAL A 22 -19.80 -13.86 9.43
CA VAL A 22 -20.32 -13.15 8.24
C VAL A 22 -19.59 -11.83 8.03
N ALA A 23 -19.35 -11.04 9.08
CA ALA A 23 -18.63 -9.77 8.98
C ALA A 23 -17.18 -9.96 8.49
N VAL A 24 -16.45 -10.94 9.04
CA VAL A 24 -15.09 -11.27 8.60
C VAL A 24 -15.09 -11.81 7.17
N GLY A 25 -16.07 -12.66 6.82
CA GLY A 25 -16.23 -13.14 5.45
C GLY A 25 -16.43 -11.99 4.46
N LEU A 26 -17.33 -11.04 4.77
CA LEU A 26 -17.57 -9.87 3.95
C LEU A 26 -16.38 -8.90 3.91
N GLN A 27 -15.56 -8.86 4.96
CA GLN A 27 -14.34 -8.06 5.02
C GLN A 27 -13.22 -8.66 4.15
N TRP A 28 -13.02 -9.98 4.20
CA TRP A 28 -11.94 -10.67 3.49
C TRP A 28 -12.26 -10.99 2.04
N LEU A 29 -13.54 -11.18 1.69
CA LEU A 29 -13.96 -11.54 0.35
C LEU A 29 -13.53 -10.47 -0.69
N PRO A 30 -13.78 -9.16 -0.50
CA PRO A 30 -13.28 -8.14 -1.40
C PRO A 30 -11.76 -8.07 -1.41
N LEU A 31 -11.12 -8.20 -0.25
CA LEU A 31 -9.66 -8.14 -0.11
C LEU A 31 -8.95 -9.25 -0.89
N LEU A 32 -9.56 -10.42 -1.02
CA LEU A 32 -9.02 -11.55 -1.77
C LEU A 32 -9.45 -11.56 -3.24
N ILE A 33 -10.70 -11.20 -3.53
CA ILE A 33 -11.28 -11.32 -4.88
C ILE A 33 -10.90 -10.13 -5.77
N LEU A 34 -10.95 -8.88 -5.28
CA LEU A 34 -10.63 -7.70 -6.10
C LEU A 34 -9.23 -7.76 -6.72
N PRO A 35 -8.14 -8.02 -5.97
CA PRO A 35 -6.80 -8.01 -6.59
C PRO A 35 -6.61 -9.11 -7.66
N ILE A 36 -7.39 -10.19 -7.62
CA ILE A 36 -7.29 -11.31 -8.59
C ILE A 36 -8.00 -10.97 -9.90
N PHE A 37 -9.21 -10.40 -9.83
CA PHE A 37 -10.03 -10.15 -11.03
C PHE A 37 -9.93 -8.71 -11.55
N ALA A 38 -9.63 -7.75 -10.69
CA ALA A 38 -9.60 -6.32 -10.99
C ALA A 38 -8.51 -5.64 -10.14
N PRO A 39 -7.21 -5.79 -10.49
CA PRO A 39 -6.10 -5.25 -9.70
C PRO A 39 -6.19 -3.72 -9.52
N ASP A 40 -6.80 -3.00 -10.45
CA ASP A 40 -7.06 -1.56 -10.36
C ASP A 40 -7.96 -1.17 -9.17
N LEU A 41 -8.73 -2.12 -8.64
CA LEU A 41 -9.58 -1.92 -7.48
C LEU A 41 -8.96 -2.43 -6.17
N ALA A 42 -7.73 -2.95 -6.17
CA ALA A 42 -7.12 -3.54 -4.99
C ALA A 42 -7.02 -2.55 -3.81
N MET A 43 -6.82 -1.26 -4.09
CA MET A 43 -6.82 -0.20 -3.08
C MET A 43 -8.18 -0.04 -2.40
N PHE A 44 -9.29 -0.18 -3.14
CA PHE A 44 -10.63 -0.19 -2.55
C PHE A 44 -10.87 -1.44 -1.72
N GLY A 45 -10.33 -2.60 -2.14
CA GLY A 45 -10.33 -3.82 -1.32
C GLY A 45 -9.59 -3.63 0.00
N LEU A 46 -8.42 -2.98 -0.03
CA LEU A 46 -7.61 -2.69 1.15
C LEU A 46 -8.30 -1.71 2.12
N LEU A 47 -8.80 -0.59 1.60
CA LEU A 47 -9.55 0.39 2.39
C LEU A 47 -10.88 -0.16 2.90
N GLY A 48 -11.57 -0.96 2.08
CA GLY A 48 -12.76 -1.71 2.46
C GLY A 48 -12.48 -2.70 3.58
N GLY A 49 -11.30 -3.34 3.57
CA GLY A 49 -10.80 -4.14 4.67
C GLY A 49 -10.69 -3.35 5.97
N ALA A 50 -10.16 -2.12 5.93
CA ALA A 50 -10.12 -1.25 7.11
C ALA A 50 -11.53 -0.85 7.59
N ALA A 51 -12.42 -0.47 6.68
CA ALA A 51 -13.81 -0.13 6.99
C ALA A 51 -14.60 -1.33 7.56
N GLY A 52 -14.36 -2.54 7.04
CA GLY A 52 -14.94 -3.78 7.55
C GLY A 52 -14.56 -4.08 9.00
N GLY A 53 -13.40 -3.60 9.46
CA GLY A 53 -13.01 -3.63 10.86
C GLY A 53 -14.01 -2.93 11.78
N LEU A 54 -14.62 -1.82 11.34
CA LEU A 54 -15.66 -1.13 12.11
C LEU A 54 -16.90 -2.01 12.28
N VAL A 55 -17.30 -2.72 11.23
CA VAL A 55 -18.43 -3.68 11.30
C VAL A 55 -18.13 -4.78 12.31
N VAL A 56 -16.91 -5.31 12.32
CA VAL A 56 -16.46 -6.30 13.30
C VAL A 56 -16.44 -5.73 14.71
N ILE A 57 -16.00 -4.49 14.92
CA ILE A 57 -16.01 -3.80 16.22
C ILE A 57 -17.46 -3.61 16.71
N VAL A 58 -18.37 -3.15 15.84
CA VAL A 58 -19.80 -2.99 16.16
C VAL A 58 -20.41 -4.32 16.57
N TRP A 59 -20.15 -5.40 15.81
CA TRP A 59 -20.56 -6.74 16.21
C TRP A 59 -19.97 -7.14 17.57
N TRP A 60 -18.68 -6.93 17.76
CA TRP A 60 -17.96 -7.31 18.96
C TRP A 60 -18.50 -6.60 20.21
N LEU A 61 -18.78 -5.30 20.11
CA LEU A 61 -19.26 -4.49 21.22
C LEU A 61 -20.72 -4.71 21.55
N PHE A 62 -21.60 -4.89 20.56
CA PHE A 62 -23.05 -4.92 20.80
C PHE A 62 -23.65 -6.33 20.69
N PHE A 63 -23.21 -7.14 19.72
CA PHE A 63 -23.91 -8.38 19.33
C PHE A 63 -23.19 -9.67 19.73
N SER A 64 -21.91 -9.63 20.06
CA SER A 64 -21.07 -10.78 20.43
C SER A 64 -21.56 -11.53 21.69
N ARG A 65 -22.22 -10.83 22.62
CA ARG A 65 -22.60 -11.33 23.96
C ARG A 65 -21.43 -11.79 24.85
N ALA A 66 -20.19 -11.49 24.48
CA ALA A 66 -19.01 -11.72 25.34
C ALA A 66 -19.13 -10.98 26.69
N PRO A 67 -18.50 -11.47 27.77
CA PRO A 67 -18.40 -10.73 29.03
C PRO A 67 -17.66 -9.40 28.84
N TRP A 68 -18.06 -8.36 29.58
CA TRP A 68 -17.57 -6.98 29.36
C TRP A 68 -16.05 -6.84 29.46
N SER A 69 -15.43 -7.57 30.41
CA SER A 69 -13.97 -7.59 30.57
C SER A 69 -13.24 -8.05 29.31
N GLU A 70 -13.80 -8.99 28.55
CA GLU A 70 -13.20 -9.43 27.28
C GLU A 70 -13.46 -8.46 26.14
N ARG A 71 -14.61 -7.78 26.13
CA ARG A 71 -14.90 -6.78 25.10
C ARG A 71 -13.89 -5.65 25.14
N VAL A 72 -13.74 -5.04 26.31
CA VAL A 72 -12.80 -3.95 26.56
C VAL A 72 -11.37 -4.46 26.47
N GLY A 73 -11.09 -5.64 27.03
CA GLY A 73 -9.77 -6.26 26.98
C GLY A 73 -9.27 -6.44 25.55
N ALA A 74 -10.06 -7.03 24.65
CA ALA A 74 -9.69 -7.18 23.25
C ALA A 74 -9.56 -5.83 22.53
N LEU A 75 -10.49 -4.90 22.77
CA LEU A 75 -10.50 -3.58 22.11
C LEU A 75 -9.30 -2.72 22.50
N VAL A 76 -8.78 -2.85 23.72
CA VAL A 76 -7.57 -2.15 24.18
C VAL A 76 -6.31 -2.90 23.76
N LEU A 77 -6.31 -4.24 23.91
CA LEU A 77 -5.13 -5.06 23.62
C LEU A 77 -4.74 -5.01 22.14
N MET A 78 -5.70 -4.98 21.23
CA MET A 78 -5.43 -4.91 19.79
C MET A 78 -4.62 -3.66 19.39
N PRO A 79 -5.06 -2.42 19.66
CA PRO A 79 -4.26 -1.21 19.40
C PRO A 79 -2.90 -1.24 20.09
N VAL A 80 -2.85 -1.63 21.37
CA VAL A 80 -1.58 -1.68 22.13
C VAL A 80 -0.60 -2.65 21.48
N ALA A 81 -1.05 -3.84 21.11
CA ALA A 81 -0.23 -4.84 20.44
C ALA A 81 0.27 -4.33 19.07
N VAL A 82 -0.58 -3.67 18.28
CA VAL A 82 -0.17 -3.10 16.98
C VAL A 82 0.86 -1.98 17.16
N ILE A 83 0.64 -1.07 18.12
CA ILE A 83 1.58 0.02 18.43
C ILE A 83 2.94 -0.55 18.88
N ALA A 84 2.93 -1.57 19.73
CA ALA A 84 4.15 -2.26 20.15
C ALA A 84 4.84 -2.95 18.95
N THR A 85 4.06 -3.60 18.09
CA THR A 85 4.56 -4.30 16.90
C THR A 85 5.20 -3.35 15.91
N LYS A 86 4.65 -2.14 15.74
CA LYS A 86 5.23 -1.10 14.87
C LYS A 86 6.72 -0.83 15.17
N ARG A 87 7.15 -0.98 16.43
CA ARG A 87 8.55 -0.74 16.85
C ARG A 87 9.52 -1.86 16.50
N ILE A 88 9.01 -3.04 16.18
CA ILE A 88 9.80 -4.25 15.94
C ILE A 88 9.80 -4.62 14.45
N VAL A 89 8.77 -4.20 13.73
CA VAL A 89 8.60 -4.45 12.30
C VAL A 89 9.71 -3.79 11.47
N HIS A 90 10.01 -4.39 10.32
CA HIS A 90 11.01 -3.88 9.39
C HIS A 90 10.72 -2.42 8.97
N ALA A 91 11.77 -1.60 8.85
CA ALA A 91 11.67 -0.17 8.53
C ALA A 91 10.85 0.15 7.28
N SER A 92 10.82 -0.77 6.31
CA SER A 92 10.01 -0.63 5.09
C SER A 92 8.51 -0.65 5.36
N ILE A 93 8.02 -1.38 6.36
CA ILE A 93 6.60 -1.38 6.74
C ILE A 93 6.31 -0.28 7.77
N GLU A 94 7.26 0.01 8.66
CA GLU A 94 7.09 1.05 9.69
C GLU A 94 6.78 2.42 9.09
N ASN A 95 7.47 2.78 8.01
CA ASN A 95 7.35 4.08 7.36
C ASN A 95 6.39 4.09 6.17
N ALA A 96 5.99 2.92 5.67
CA ALA A 96 5.13 2.85 4.50
C ALA A 96 3.76 3.49 4.72
N GLY A 97 3.24 4.12 3.65
CA GLY A 97 1.95 4.82 3.67
C GLY A 97 1.86 5.90 4.74
N MET A 98 2.93 6.68 4.95
CA MET A 98 3.05 7.68 6.04
C MET A 98 2.92 7.03 7.44
N GLY A 99 3.47 5.83 7.60
CA GLY A 99 3.41 5.03 8.83
C GLY A 99 2.03 4.50 9.21
N LYS A 100 1.04 4.58 8.30
CA LYS A 100 -0.32 4.06 8.49
C LYS A 100 -0.52 2.63 7.99
N MET A 101 0.40 2.13 7.16
CA MET A 101 0.24 0.86 6.46
C MET A 101 0.09 -0.34 7.41
N ILE A 102 0.86 -0.37 8.50
CA ILE A 102 0.74 -1.44 9.51
C ILE A 102 -0.67 -1.50 10.13
N PHE A 103 -1.31 -0.35 10.36
CA PHE A 103 -2.66 -0.31 10.91
C PHE A 103 -3.69 -0.82 9.90
N ILE A 104 -3.53 -0.45 8.63
CA ILE A 104 -4.42 -0.87 7.54
C ILE A 104 -4.38 -2.40 7.37
N PHE A 105 -3.20 -3.03 7.43
CA PHE A 105 -3.10 -4.49 7.37
C PHE A 105 -3.50 -5.19 8.67
N ALA A 106 -3.21 -4.57 9.83
CA ALA A 106 -3.53 -5.18 11.11
C ALA A 106 -5.04 -5.34 11.31
N ILE A 107 -5.87 -4.41 10.82
CA ILE A 107 -7.33 -4.46 10.97
C ILE A 107 -7.93 -5.78 10.45
N PRO A 108 -7.78 -6.17 9.17
CA PRO A 108 -8.36 -7.43 8.66
C PRO A 108 -7.77 -8.68 9.33
N VAL A 109 -6.47 -8.68 9.63
CA VAL A 109 -5.81 -9.82 10.28
C VAL A 109 -6.29 -9.99 11.73
N LEU A 110 -6.41 -8.89 12.49
CA LEU A 110 -6.90 -8.93 13.87
C LEU A 110 -8.40 -9.21 13.97
N SER A 111 -9.21 -8.71 13.03
CA SER A 111 -10.62 -9.10 12.90
C SER A 111 -10.78 -10.61 12.75
N LEU A 112 -9.99 -11.21 11.85
CA LEU A 112 -10.02 -12.65 11.61
C LEU A 112 -9.49 -13.42 12.83
N ALA A 113 -8.39 -12.97 13.44
CA ALA A 113 -7.83 -13.58 14.63
C ALA A 113 -8.83 -13.57 15.80
N LEU A 114 -9.56 -12.47 16.00
CA LEU A 114 -10.59 -12.36 17.05
C LEU A 114 -11.72 -13.35 16.84
N VAL A 115 -12.25 -13.45 15.62
CA VAL A 115 -13.35 -14.38 15.33
C VAL A 115 -12.89 -15.83 15.41
N ALA A 116 -11.70 -16.14 14.88
CA ALA A 116 -11.11 -17.48 14.97
C ALA A 116 -10.86 -17.89 16.42
N TRP A 117 -10.29 -16.99 17.24
CA TRP A 117 -10.12 -17.22 18.67
C TRP A 117 -11.48 -17.39 19.38
N ALA A 118 -12.47 -16.56 19.09
CA ALA A 118 -13.78 -16.65 19.73
C ALA A 118 -14.47 -17.99 19.40
N ALA A 119 -14.30 -18.50 18.18
CA ALA A 119 -14.78 -19.81 17.77
C ALA A 119 -14.03 -20.96 18.47
N ALA A 120 -12.70 -20.91 18.52
CA ALA A 120 -11.86 -21.94 19.13
C ALA A 120 -11.98 -21.99 20.67
N SER A 121 -12.12 -20.83 21.31
CA SER A 121 -12.14 -20.72 22.77
C SER A 121 -13.52 -20.94 23.41
N ARG A 122 -14.56 -21.19 22.61
CA ARG A 122 -15.96 -21.31 23.08
C ARG A 122 -16.18 -22.36 24.18
N ARG A 123 -15.32 -23.38 24.27
CA ARG A 123 -15.40 -24.47 25.26
C ARG A 123 -14.43 -24.29 26.44
N LEU A 124 -13.59 -23.26 26.43
CA LEU A 124 -12.55 -23.05 27.44
C LEU A 124 -13.10 -22.34 28.69
N SER A 125 -12.46 -22.59 29.84
CA SER A 125 -12.68 -21.81 31.06
C SER A 125 -12.10 -20.39 30.91
N SER A 126 -12.48 -19.47 31.81
CA SER A 126 -12.20 -18.03 31.67
C SER A 126 -10.70 -17.71 31.62
N GLY A 127 -9.87 -18.37 32.42
CA GLY A 127 -8.42 -18.18 32.43
C GLY A 127 -7.78 -18.55 31.08
N PRO A 128 -7.83 -19.82 30.65
CA PRO A 128 -7.30 -20.26 29.36
C PRO A 128 -7.90 -19.51 28.17
N ARG A 129 -9.18 -19.13 28.24
CA ARG A 129 -9.83 -18.31 27.21
C ARG A 129 -9.17 -16.92 27.07
N ARG A 130 -8.86 -16.24 28.17
CA ARG A 130 -8.14 -14.95 28.14
C ARG A 130 -6.70 -15.12 27.68
N VAL A 131 -5.99 -16.13 28.16
CA VAL A 131 -4.60 -16.39 27.76
C VAL A 131 -4.53 -16.67 26.26
N SER A 132 -5.42 -17.52 25.73
CA SER A 132 -5.49 -17.80 24.30
C SER A 132 -5.85 -16.57 23.47
N MET A 133 -6.64 -15.62 24.00
CA MET A 133 -6.96 -14.35 23.33
C MET A 133 -5.70 -13.51 23.14
N VAL A 134 -4.94 -13.34 24.22
CA VAL A 134 -3.68 -12.60 24.19
C VAL A 134 -2.71 -13.27 23.23
N ALA A 135 -2.56 -14.60 23.35
CA ALA A 135 -1.68 -15.37 22.49
C ALA A 135 -2.04 -15.24 21.00
N THR A 136 -3.33 -15.32 20.64
CA THR A 136 -3.76 -15.17 19.23
C THR A 136 -3.56 -13.77 18.69
N ILE A 137 -3.81 -12.72 19.48
CA ILE A 137 -3.54 -11.33 19.07
C ILE A 137 -2.03 -11.10 18.88
N LEU A 138 -1.20 -11.58 19.82
CA LEU A 138 0.25 -11.47 19.72
C LEU A 138 0.80 -12.28 18.54
N LEU A 139 0.26 -13.47 18.27
CA LEU A 139 0.65 -14.29 17.12
C LEU A 139 0.30 -13.58 15.81
N ALA A 140 -0.93 -13.07 15.70
CA ALA A 140 -1.38 -12.30 14.53
C ALA A 140 -0.49 -11.06 14.29
N CYS A 141 -0.13 -10.36 15.36
CA CYS A 141 0.82 -9.25 15.30
C CYS A 141 2.24 -9.73 14.91
N GLY A 142 2.68 -10.85 15.47
CA GLY A 142 4.00 -11.42 15.26
C GLY A 142 4.27 -11.75 13.79
N VAL A 143 3.26 -12.20 13.03
CA VAL A 143 3.38 -12.45 11.58
C VAL A 143 3.92 -11.21 10.83
N PHE A 144 3.53 -10.00 11.23
CA PHE A 144 4.01 -8.77 10.61
C PHE A 144 5.52 -8.52 10.84
N THR A 145 6.10 -9.07 11.89
CA THR A 145 7.54 -8.93 12.18
C THR A 145 8.42 -9.82 11.32
N LEU A 146 7.83 -10.82 10.64
CA LEU A 146 8.54 -11.72 9.73
C LEU A 146 8.52 -11.23 8.27
N VAL A 147 7.52 -10.41 7.89
CA VAL A 147 7.42 -9.81 6.55
C VAL A 147 8.19 -8.49 6.46
N ARG A 148 8.63 -8.18 5.24
CA ARG A 148 8.98 -6.84 4.77
C ARG A 148 8.11 -6.50 3.57
N THR A 149 7.82 -5.23 3.35
CA THR A 149 7.21 -4.76 2.09
C THR A 149 8.27 -4.24 1.14
N GLY A 150 8.13 -4.53 -0.15
CA GLY A 150 8.85 -3.89 -1.27
C GLY A 150 8.19 -2.60 -1.76
N GLY A 151 6.99 -2.32 -1.29
CA GLY A 151 6.18 -1.18 -1.72
C GLY A 151 4.70 -1.56 -1.88
N ILE A 152 3.89 -0.55 -2.15
CA ILE A 152 2.52 -0.71 -2.61
C ILE A 152 2.42 -0.03 -3.96
N THR A 153 1.88 -0.73 -4.95
CA THR A 153 1.63 -0.16 -6.28
C THR A 153 0.49 0.87 -6.21
N GLY A 154 0.40 1.76 -7.20
CA GLY A 154 -0.64 2.80 -7.23
C GLY A 154 -2.08 2.27 -7.21
N ASN A 155 -2.28 1.01 -7.62
CA ASN A 155 -3.56 0.32 -7.56
C ASN A 155 -3.82 -0.43 -6.25
N GLY A 156 -2.89 -0.42 -5.28
CA GLY A 156 -3.07 -0.98 -3.94
C GLY A 156 -2.59 -2.42 -3.75
N VAL A 157 -1.93 -3.02 -4.75
CA VAL A 157 -1.29 -4.33 -4.60
C VAL A 157 -0.01 -4.17 -3.78
N SER A 158 0.16 -5.00 -2.77
CA SER A 158 1.28 -4.90 -1.83
C SER A 158 2.28 -6.02 -2.06
N ASP A 159 3.53 -5.63 -2.32
CA ASP A 159 4.62 -6.60 -2.48
C ASP A 159 5.16 -6.97 -1.10
N LEU A 160 4.72 -8.11 -0.58
CA LEU A 160 5.17 -8.66 0.70
C LEU A 160 6.19 -9.77 0.47
N HIS A 161 7.33 -9.65 1.12
CA HIS A 161 8.39 -10.63 1.09
C HIS A 161 8.77 -11.06 2.51
N TRP A 162 9.42 -12.20 2.64
CA TRP A 162 10.09 -12.54 3.89
C TRP A 162 11.27 -11.61 4.15
N ARG A 163 11.45 -11.21 5.41
CA ARG A 163 12.48 -10.25 5.80
C ARG A 163 13.91 -10.69 5.43
N TRP A 164 14.10 -12.00 5.28
CA TRP A 164 15.37 -12.65 4.92
C TRP A 164 15.50 -12.93 3.42
N THR A 165 14.48 -12.65 2.62
CA THR A 165 14.55 -12.87 1.18
C THR A 165 15.43 -11.79 0.55
N PRO A 166 16.45 -12.15 -0.26
CA PRO A 166 17.32 -11.18 -0.93
C PRO A 166 16.51 -10.14 -1.69
N THR A 167 16.89 -8.87 -1.58
CA THR A 167 16.21 -7.80 -2.31
C THR A 167 16.56 -7.86 -3.81
N PRO A 168 15.72 -7.30 -4.70
CA PRO A 168 16.04 -7.23 -6.12
C PRO A 168 17.39 -6.58 -6.40
N GLU A 169 17.75 -5.53 -5.65
CA GLU A 169 19.04 -4.84 -5.77
C GLU A 169 20.20 -5.74 -5.38
N GLN A 170 20.06 -6.52 -4.30
CA GLN A 170 21.08 -7.50 -3.89
C GLN A 170 21.26 -8.59 -4.93
N ARG A 171 20.18 -9.03 -5.58
CA ARG A 171 20.26 -10.02 -6.68
C ARG A 171 20.96 -9.44 -7.90
N LEU A 172 20.65 -8.20 -8.27
CA LEU A 172 21.31 -7.51 -9.38
C LEU A 172 22.81 -7.31 -9.10
N LEU A 173 23.17 -6.91 -7.88
CA LEU A 173 24.58 -6.74 -7.49
C LEU A 173 25.35 -8.07 -7.46
N ALA A 174 24.71 -9.15 -6.98
CA ALA A 174 25.33 -10.48 -7.03
C ALA A 174 25.57 -10.92 -8.48
N GLN A 175 24.60 -10.70 -9.37
CA GLN A 175 24.72 -11.04 -10.78
C GLN A 175 25.78 -10.18 -11.50
N ALA A 176 25.87 -8.89 -11.18
CA ALA A 176 26.90 -8.00 -11.69
C ALA A 176 28.32 -8.34 -11.18
N GLY A 177 28.44 -9.06 -10.06
CA GLY A 177 29.71 -9.59 -9.57
C GLY A 177 30.19 -10.84 -10.31
N ASP A 178 29.28 -11.62 -10.88
CA ASP A 178 29.58 -12.86 -11.62
C ASP A 178 29.82 -12.61 -13.12
N GLU A 179 29.21 -11.58 -13.72
CA GLU A 179 29.36 -11.23 -15.14
C GLU A 179 30.71 -10.61 -15.61
N PRO A 180 31.60 -9.99 -14.79
CA PRO A 180 32.76 -9.26 -15.31
C PRO A 180 33.85 -10.13 -15.95
N LEU A 181 33.87 -11.44 -15.70
CA LEU A 181 34.94 -12.33 -16.17
C LEU A 181 34.54 -13.22 -17.36
N ALA A 182 33.23 -13.40 -17.61
CA ALA A 182 32.74 -14.23 -18.71
C ALA A 182 32.54 -13.43 -20.02
N SER A 183 32.07 -12.17 -19.91
CA SER A 183 31.85 -11.30 -21.07
C SER A 183 33.17 -10.80 -21.68
N ALA A 184 34.17 -10.49 -20.84
CA ALA A 184 35.52 -10.13 -21.29
C ALA A 184 36.28 -11.28 -21.97
N ARG A 185 35.90 -12.54 -21.72
CA ARG A 185 36.52 -13.73 -22.34
C ARG A 185 35.84 -14.16 -23.64
N SER A 186 34.66 -13.62 -23.94
CA SER A 186 33.86 -14.00 -25.11
C SER A 186 33.82 -12.93 -26.20
N ALA A 187 34.58 -11.83 -26.07
CA ALA A 187 34.74 -10.87 -27.15
C ALA A 187 35.43 -11.55 -28.34
N PRO A 188 34.76 -11.70 -29.51
CA PRO A 188 35.42 -12.19 -30.72
C PRO A 188 36.52 -11.19 -31.09
N ALA A 189 37.72 -11.70 -31.37
CA ALA A 189 38.81 -10.89 -31.90
C ALA A 189 38.30 -10.05 -33.08
N ALA A 190 38.44 -8.73 -32.97
CA ALA A 190 38.01 -7.79 -33.99
C ALA A 190 38.63 -8.16 -35.36
N PRO A 191 37.85 -8.25 -36.45
CA PRO A 191 38.43 -8.41 -37.78
C PRO A 191 39.15 -7.14 -38.22
N LYS A 192 40.35 -7.33 -38.79
CA LYS A 192 41.23 -6.30 -39.38
C LYS A 192 40.50 -5.42 -40.42
N PRO A 193 40.87 -4.14 -40.61
CA PRO A 193 40.21 -3.25 -41.57
C PRO A 193 40.40 -3.71 -43.03
N ALA A 194 39.33 -3.60 -43.82
CA ALA A 194 39.26 -3.93 -45.24
C ALA A 194 39.93 -2.87 -46.14
N PRO A 195 40.45 -3.24 -47.33
CA PRO A 195 40.86 -2.28 -48.35
C PRO A 195 39.65 -1.73 -49.13
N ALA A 196 39.73 -0.45 -49.48
CA ALA A 196 38.74 0.32 -50.23
C ALA A 196 38.53 -0.18 -51.66
N ALA A 197 37.27 -0.18 -52.12
CA ALA A 197 36.90 -0.29 -53.53
C ALA A 197 35.69 0.63 -53.84
N GLU A 198 36.02 1.78 -54.42
CA GLU A 198 35.40 2.43 -55.59
C GLU A 198 33.86 2.41 -55.80
N MET A 199 33.26 3.61 -55.73
CA MET A 199 31.97 3.94 -56.36
C MET A 199 32.09 3.96 -57.89
N PRO A 200 30.98 3.71 -58.62
CA PRO A 200 30.74 4.40 -59.86
C PRO A 200 29.41 5.18 -59.85
N ASP A 201 29.54 6.47 -60.17
CA ASP A 201 28.49 7.40 -60.55
C ASP A 201 28.14 7.21 -62.04
N LYS A 202 26.84 7.16 -62.38
CA LYS A 202 26.39 7.54 -63.74
C LYS A 202 24.94 8.01 -63.76
N ARG A 203 24.81 9.32 -63.89
CA ARG A 203 23.65 10.11 -64.33
C ARG A 203 23.41 9.93 -65.85
N THR A 204 22.15 9.70 -66.26
CA THR A 204 21.58 10.24 -67.52
C THR A 204 20.09 10.55 -67.33
N ALA A 205 19.67 11.69 -67.86
CA ALA A 205 18.40 12.38 -67.65
C ALA A 205 17.40 12.25 -68.83
N GLY A 206 16.15 12.67 -68.57
CA GLY A 206 15.17 13.16 -69.56
C GLY A 206 13.75 12.66 -69.27
N GLN A 207 12.66 13.44 -69.28
CA GLN A 207 12.42 14.88 -69.50
C GLN A 207 10.91 15.15 -69.24
N ALA A 208 10.57 16.33 -68.66
CA ALA A 208 9.39 17.24 -68.79
C ALA A 208 7.94 16.68 -69.00
N SER A 209 6.82 17.28 -68.60
CA SER A 209 6.40 18.49 -67.88
C SER A 209 4.86 18.38 -67.73
N ASP A 210 4.25 18.86 -66.64
CA ASP A 210 3.15 19.85 -66.71
C ASP A 210 2.63 20.29 -65.33
N ALA A 211 2.67 21.62 -65.15
CA ALA A 211 1.90 22.60 -64.36
C ALA A 211 1.23 22.31 -62.98
N PRO A 212 1.03 23.36 -62.14
CA PRO A 212 0.92 23.26 -60.68
C PRO A 212 -0.51 23.44 -60.12
N VAL A 213 -0.79 22.86 -58.94
CA VAL A 213 -1.97 23.16 -58.11
C VAL A 213 -1.56 23.25 -56.62
N PRO A 214 -2.11 24.18 -55.80
CA PRO A 214 -1.58 24.61 -54.50
C PRO A 214 -1.88 23.64 -53.33
N PRO A 215 -1.31 23.88 -52.13
CA PRO A 215 -1.21 22.88 -51.06
C PRO A 215 -2.50 22.77 -50.23
N ALA A 216 -2.84 21.54 -49.85
CA ALA A 216 -3.82 21.26 -48.80
C ALA A 216 -3.11 21.19 -47.42
N PRO A 217 -3.76 21.69 -46.35
CA PRO A 217 -3.13 21.99 -45.07
C PRO A 217 -2.98 20.77 -44.15
N ALA A 218 -1.92 20.79 -43.33
CA ALA A 218 -1.81 19.99 -42.12
C ALA A 218 -2.80 20.54 -41.06
N PRO A 219 -3.51 19.69 -40.30
CA PRO A 219 -4.27 20.17 -39.16
C PRO A 219 -3.34 20.47 -38.00
N ALA A 220 -3.47 21.71 -37.53
CA ALA A 220 -2.76 22.33 -36.42
C ALA A 220 -3.18 21.76 -35.05
N ALA A 221 -2.30 22.01 -34.10
CA ALA A 221 -2.51 21.93 -32.66
C ALA A 221 -3.47 23.01 -32.13
N ALA A 222 -3.94 22.78 -30.89
CA ALA A 222 -4.71 23.65 -29.98
C ALA A 222 -6.19 23.88 -30.40
N GLU A 223 -7.20 23.80 -29.53
CA GLU A 223 -7.33 24.51 -28.25
C GLU A 223 -8.19 23.77 -27.19
N THR A 224 -7.91 24.13 -25.94
CA THR A 224 -8.58 23.74 -24.68
C THR A 224 -9.86 24.56 -24.46
N PRO A 225 -10.97 23.99 -23.92
CA PRO A 225 -12.04 24.81 -23.34
C PRO A 225 -11.81 25.01 -21.83
N GLU A 226 -11.50 26.25 -21.48
CA GLU A 226 -11.43 26.79 -20.13
C GLU A 226 -12.82 26.77 -19.46
N LYS A 227 -12.96 26.00 -18.36
CA LYS A 227 -14.20 25.91 -17.58
C LYS A 227 -14.19 26.94 -16.45
N ARG A 228 -14.98 28.00 -16.67
CA ARG A 228 -15.37 29.07 -15.75
C ARG A 228 -15.86 28.56 -14.39
N VAL A 229 -15.24 29.05 -13.31
CA VAL A 229 -15.65 28.93 -11.90
C VAL A 229 -16.56 30.12 -11.54
N PRO A 230 -17.68 29.94 -10.81
CA PRO A 230 -18.41 31.06 -10.21
C PRO A 230 -17.90 31.36 -8.79
N ALA A 231 -17.79 32.65 -8.48
CA ALA A 231 -17.48 33.20 -7.16
C ALA A 231 -18.65 33.03 -6.16
N PRO A 232 -18.40 33.00 -4.84
CA PRO A 232 -19.41 33.34 -3.85
C PRO A 232 -19.29 34.80 -3.40
N ALA A 233 -20.45 35.46 -3.33
CA ALA A 233 -20.63 36.78 -2.75
C ALA A 233 -20.40 36.77 -1.23
N GLY A 234 -19.97 37.93 -0.72
CA GLY A 234 -19.37 38.11 0.59
C GLY A 234 -20.32 38.18 1.78
N ASN A 235 -19.70 38.37 2.94
CA ASN A 235 -20.24 38.99 4.16
C ASN A 235 -19.03 39.40 5.03
N ASP A 236 -18.79 40.70 5.14
CA ASP A 236 -17.91 41.37 6.10
C ASP A 236 -18.58 41.41 7.50
N PRO A 237 -17.87 41.61 8.64
CA PRO A 237 -17.12 42.84 8.88
C PRO A 237 -15.83 42.78 9.74
N ALA A 238 -14.90 43.67 9.38
CA ALA A 238 -14.04 44.54 10.21
C ALA A 238 -13.58 44.08 11.61
N ALA A 239 -12.25 43.91 11.78
CA ALA A 239 -11.42 44.77 12.66
C ALA A 239 -9.91 44.38 12.67
N ARG A 240 -9.08 45.37 12.30
CA ARG A 240 -7.74 45.73 12.83
C ARG A 240 -6.54 44.80 12.63
N SER A 241 -5.78 45.14 11.59
CA SER A 241 -4.33 45.43 11.52
C SER A 241 -3.46 45.13 12.76
N THR A 242 -2.35 44.40 12.56
CA THR A 242 -0.97 44.94 12.68
C THR A 242 0.08 43.94 12.19
N ASP A 243 1.10 44.51 11.56
CA ASP A 243 2.34 43.97 11.00
C ASP A 243 2.94 42.69 11.60
N LEU A 244 3.18 41.71 10.73
CA LEU A 244 4.38 40.88 10.72
C LEU A 244 4.80 40.65 9.26
N ALA A 245 5.40 41.68 8.67
CA ALA A 245 6.20 41.55 7.47
C ALA A 245 7.50 40.78 7.78
N ASP A 246 8.01 40.10 6.75
CA ASP A 246 9.30 39.40 6.64
C ASP A 246 9.47 38.00 7.27
N VAL A 247 8.89 37.00 6.61
CA VAL A 247 9.64 35.77 6.25
C VAL A 247 9.25 35.34 4.83
N LYS A 248 9.98 35.83 3.82
CA LYS A 248 9.86 35.35 2.45
C LYS A 248 10.55 33.98 2.34
N VAL A 249 9.79 32.92 2.61
CA VAL A 249 10.21 31.54 2.27
C VAL A 249 10.32 31.46 0.75
N LYS A 250 11.55 31.34 0.24
CA LYS A 250 11.81 31.02 -1.17
C LYS A 250 11.35 29.58 -1.45
N THR A 251 10.07 29.40 -1.71
CA THR A 251 9.59 28.28 -2.52
C THR A 251 10.02 28.54 -3.95
N ASN A 252 11.09 27.89 -4.38
CA ASN A 252 11.38 27.51 -5.77
C ASN A 252 12.62 26.61 -5.73
N ALA A 253 12.42 25.32 -5.43
CA ALA A 253 13.39 24.30 -5.80
C ALA A 253 13.12 23.94 -7.26
N GLU A 254 13.55 24.81 -8.18
CA GLU A 254 13.51 24.50 -9.62
C GLU A 254 14.53 23.39 -9.91
N TRP A 255 14.02 22.22 -10.31
CA TRP A 255 14.85 21.12 -10.76
C TRP A 255 15.28 21.38 -12.21
N PRO A 256 16.58 21.52 -12.50
CA PRO A 256 17.03 22.10 -13.76
C PRO A 256 17.10 21.11 -14.93
N GLY A 257 16.35 20.01 -14.90
CA GLY A 257 16.45 18.97 -15.91
C GLY A 257 17.77 18.20 -15.85
N PHE A 258 17.86 17.10 -16.61
CA PHE A 258 19.14 16.39 -16.80
C PHE A 258 20.22 17.24 -17.48
N ARG A 259 19.87 18.39 -18.06
CA ARG A 259 20.77 19.26 -18.83
C ARG A 259 21.18 20.55 -18.13
N GLY A 260 20.65 20.84 -16.94
CA GLY A 260 21.02 22.03 -16.17
C GLY A 260 20.33 23.33 -16.65
N PRO A 261 20.42 24.42 -15.85
CA PRO A 261 19.60 25.62 -16.06
C PRO A 261 19.97 26.48 -17.26
N ASN A 262 21.05 26.16 -17.98
CA ASN A 262 21.53 26.97 -19.11
C ASN A 262 22.05 26.06 -20.22
N ARG A 263 21.24 25.84 -21.27
CA ARG A 263 21.70 25.94 -22.66
C ARG A 263 20.60 25.80 -23.71
N ASP A 264 20.75 26.62 -24.74
CA ASP A 264 20.16 26.52 -26.08
C ASP A 264 20.57 25.20 -26.80
#